data_AF-A0A482WFB7-F1
#
_entry.id   AF-A0A482WFB7-F1
#
_cell.length_a   1.000
_cell.length_b   1.000
_cell.length_c   1.000
_cell.angle_alpha   90.00
_cell.angle_beta   90.00
_cell.angle_gamma   90.00
#
_symmetry.space_group_name_H-M   'P 1'
#
loop_
_entity.id
_entity.type
_entity.pdbx_description
1 polymer ?
#
loop_
_entity_poly.entity_id
_entity_poly.type
_entity_poly.pdbx_seq_one_letter_code
_entity_poly.pdbx_strand_id
1 'polypeptide(L)'
;MASRQDSIIGWNLLYNTLEKNIKCKQDVLIGLIHLILVNRKYRLLDTSSKNLRSTEMLPSTWNKDSSFFVFTYINTINQIVYELQAITPCNDVLVVNILDKSAVDVRTVYFKLSEYVKNLEGALVDLIPEYKEVVKTIESNLLVNNAVTKHTITYDM
;
A
#
# COMPACT_ATOMS: atom_id res chain seq x y z
N MET A 1 -20.80 -10.11 25.36
CA MET A 1 -20.38 -11.06 24.31
C MET A 1 -19.46 -10.31 23.36
N ALA A 2 -18.15 -10.54 23.45
CA ALA A 2 -17.20 -9.90 22.55
C ALA A 2 -17.21 -10.68 21.23
N SER A 3 -17.75 -10.07 20.16
CA SER A 3 -17.51 -10.56 18.82
C SER A 3 -16.01 -10.45 18.56
N ARG A 4 -15.35 -11.59 18.33
CA ARG A 4 -13.96 -11.61 17.84
C ARG A 4 -13.96 -10.84 16.52
N GLN A 5 -13.50 -9.60 16.57
CA GLN A 5 -13.32 -8.77 15.39
C GLN A 5 -12.31 -9.46 14.49
N ASP A 6 -12.77 -9.92 13.33
CA ASP A 6 -11.90 -10.11 12.19
C ASP A 6 -11.35 -8.71 11.85
N SER A 7 -10.22 -8.37 12.46
CA SER A 7 -9.48 -7.12 12.22
C SER A 7 -8.12 -7.50 11.66
N ILE A 8 -7.65 -6.79 10.65
CA ILE A 8 -6.26 -6.94 10.19
C ILE A 8 -5.34 -6.64 11.37
N ILE A 9 -4.42 -7.56 11.66
CA ILE A 9 -3.47 -7.41 12.76
C ILE A 9 -2.70 -6.10 12.56
N GLY A 10 -2.71 -5.24 13.59
CA GLY A 10 -2.04 -3.95 13.58
C GLY A 10 -2.86 -2.79 13.04
N TRP A 11 -4.08 -3.00 12.50
CA TRP A 11 -4.90 -1.90 11.97
C TRP A 11 -5.18 -0.82 13.01
N ASN A 12 -5.68 -1.19 14.18
CA ASN A 12 -6.02 -0.20 15.21
C ASN A 12 -4.78 0.60 15.67
N LEU A 13 -3.62 -0.05 15.74
CA LEU A 13 -2.37 0.62 16.13
C LEU A 13 -1.92 1.61 15.05
N LEU A 14 -1.94 1.19 13.78
CA LEU A 14 -1.58 2.08 12.67
C LEU A 14 -2.60 3.23 12.55
N TYR A 15 -3.89 2.91 12.58
CA TYR A 15 -4.98 3.87 12.43
C TYR A 15 -4.89 5.00 13.47
N ASN A 16 -4.58 4.69 14.73
CA ASN A 16 -4.37 5.72 15.77
C ASN A 16 -3.25 6.73 15.44
N THR A 17 -2.30 6.35 14.57
CA THR A 17 -1.24 7.27 14.10
C THR A 17 -1.64 8.04 12.85
N LEU A 18 -2.65 7.56 12.10
CA LEU A 18 -3.10 8.13 10.83
C LEU A 18 -4.39 8.94 10.96
N GLU A 19 -5.26 8.64 11.92
CA GLU A 19 -6.65 9.14 12.01
C GLU A 19 -6.74 10.67 11.91
N LYS A 20 -5.81 11.38 12.56
CA LYS A 20 -5.77 12.86 12.58
C LYS A 20 -5.41 13.47 11.23
N ASN A 21 -4.81 12.66 10.35
CA ASN A 21 -4.32 13.10 9.06
C ASN A 21 -5.26 12.67 7.93
N ILE A 22 -6.16 11.70 8.13
CA ILE A 22 -7.12 11.24 7.12
C ILE A 22 -8.10 12.37 6.80
N LYS A 23 -8.16 12.77 5.53
CA LYS A 23 -9.03 13.84 5.01
C LYS A 23 -9.97 13.36 3.92
N CYS A 24 -9.64 12.26 3.26
CA CYS A 24 -10.37 11.74 2.12
C CYS A 24 -10.33 10.21 2.05
N LYS A 25 -11.13 9.63 1.15
CA LYS A 25 -11.28 8.18 1.01
C LYS A 25 -9.98 7.50 0.55
N GLN A 26 -9.20 8.20 -0.26
CA GLN A 26 -7.89 7.75 -0.75
C GLN A 26 -6.96 7.47 0.43
N ASP A 27 -6.93 8.38 1.41
CA ASP A 27 -6.07 8.25 2.59
C ASP A 27 -6.35 6.93 3.33
N VAL A 28 -7.62 6.57 3.48
CA VAL A 28 -8.04 5.32 4.14
C VAL A 28 -7.47 4.10 3.40
N LEU A 29 -7.64 4.03 2.07
CA LEU A 29 -7.11 2.91 1.28
C LEU A 29 -5.59 2.87 1.28
N ILE A 30 -4.91 4.02 1.21
CA ILE A 30 -3.44 4.06 1.26
C ILE A 30 -2.92 3.58 2.62
N GLY A 31 -3.59 3.96 3.72
CA GLY A 31 -3.27 3.44 5.05
C GLY A 31 -3.42 1.92 5.12
N LEU A 32 -4.48 1.36 4.51
CA LEU A 32 -4.69 -0.09 4.45
C LEU A 32 -3.62 -0.79 3.60
N ILE A 33 -3.32 -0.27 2.41
CA ILE A 33 -2.26 -0.81 1.55
C ILE A 33 -0.91 -0.79 2.27
N HIS A 34 -0.58 0.31 2.95
CA HIS A 34 0.64 0.41 3.75
C HIS A 34 0.71 -0.68 4.82
N LEU A 35 -0.36 -0.91 5.57
CA LEU A 35 -0.40 -1.97 6.58
C LEU A 35 -0.16 -3.36 5.98
N ILE A 36 -0.81 -3.65 4.86
CA ILE A 36 -0.66 -4.94 4.16
C ILE A 36 0.81 -5.13 3.75
N LEU A 37 1.45 -4.10 3.20
CA LEU A 37 2.88 -4.11 2.86
C LEU A 37 3.75 -4.35 4.11
N VAL A 38 3.52 -3.62 5.21
CA VAL A 38 4.28 -3.78 6.46
C VAL A 38 4.17 -5.20 7.01
N ASN A 39 2.96 -5.77 7.00
CA ASN A 39 2.68 -7.15 7.41
C ASN A 39 3.41 -8.18 6.52
N ARG A 40 3.61 -7.85 5.23
CA ARG A 40 4.38 -8.65 4.25
C ARG A 40 5.88 -8.34 4.23
N LYS A 41 6.42 -7.74 5.30
CA LYS A 41 7.85 -7.43 5.49
C LYS A 41 8.41 -6.34 4.57
N TYR A 42 7.55 -5.50 4.01
CA TYR A 42 7.98 -4.27 3.38
C TYR A 42 8.24 -3.22 4.46
N ARG A 43 9.28 -2.42 4.29
CA ARG A 43 9.60 -1.27 5.15
C ARG A 43 9.72 -0.04 4.29
N LEU A 44 9.08 1.04 4.70
CA LEU A 44 9.13 2.31 4.00
C LEU A 44 10.55 2.87 4.11
N LEU A 45 11.16 3.20 2.99
CA LEU A 45 12.46 3.87 2.92
C LEU A 45 12.27 5.38 3.00
N ASP A 46 12.98 5.99 3.94
CA ASP A 46 13.13 7.44 3.98
C ASP A 46 14.20 7.86 2.97
N THR A 47 13.75 8.23 1.77
CA THR A 47 14.62 8.71 0.68
C THR A 47 15.21 10.09 0.95
N SER A 48 14.75 10.80 1.99
CA SER A 48 15.29 12.11 2.38
C SER A 48 16.48 11.99 3.36
N SER A 49 16.64 10.84 4.00
CA SER A 49 17.75 10.58 4.93
C SER A 49 19.02 10.16 4.20
N LYS A 50 20.15 10.79 4.55
CA LYS A 50 21.50 10.42 4.05
C LYS A 50 21.88 8.97 4.40
N ASN A 51 21.35 8.47 5.51
CA ASN A 51 21.47 7.07 5.90
C ASN A 51 20.15 6.42 5.52
N LEU A 52 20.09 5.55 4.51
CA LEU A 52 18.86 4.84 4.13
C LEU A 52 18.25 4.19 5.39
N ARG A 53 17.22 4.83 5.93
CA ARG A 53 16.51 4.35 7.12
C ARG A 53 15.18 3.79 6.65
N SER A 54 14.85 2.62 7.18
CA SER A 54 13.57 1.99 6.91
C SER A 54 12.66 2.08 8.14
N THR A 55 11.36 2.26 7.93
CA THR A 55 10.37 2.43 9.00
C THR A 55 9.06 1.69 8.67
N GLU A 56 8.28 1.41 9.70
CA GLU A 56 6.92 0.87 9.61
C GLU A 56 5.85 1.97 9.71
N MET A 57 6.26 3.22 9.91
CA MET A 57 5.36 4.36 10.05
C MET A 57 5.35 5.22 8.79
N LEU A 58 4.16 5.69 8.39
CA LEU A 58 4.05 6.75 7.39
C LEU A 58 4.57 8.09 7.99
N PRO A 59 5.29 8.91 7.21
CA PRO A 59 5.75 10.23 7.64
C PRO A 59 4.58 11.16 7.95
N SER A 60 4.74 12.15 8.83
CA SER A 60 3.66 13.09 9.19
C SER A 60 3.02 13.83 8.00
N THR A 61 3.72 13.95 6.88
CA THR A 61 3.25 14.62 5.65
C THR A 61 2.94 13.65 4.50
N TRP A 62 2.70 12.37 4.80
CA TRP A 62 2.51 11.31 3.79
C TRP A 62 1.35 11.56 2.81
N ASN A 63 0.33 12.31 3.24
CA ASN A 63 -0.83 12.69 2.44
C ASN A 63 -0.97 14.21 2.29
N LYS A 64 0.15 14.93 2.15
CA LYS A 64 0.12 16.37 1.89
C LYS A 64 -0.65 16.69 0.60
N ASP A 65 -0.49 15.85 -0.41
CA ASP A 65 -1.27 15.86 -1.65
C ASP A 65 -2.01 14.52 -1.77
N SER A 66 -3.29 14.49 -1.41
CA SER A 66 -4.09 13.26 -1.49
C SER A 66 -4.53 12.89 -2.93
N SER A 67 -4.09 13.65 -3.94
CA SER A 67 -4.29 13.29 -5.36
C SER A 67 -3.18 12.40 -5.91
N PHE A 68 -1.98 12.45 -5.29
CA PHE A 68 -0.77 11.77 -5.76
C PHE A 68 0.12 11.33 -4.59
N PHE A 69 0.28 10.01 -4.44
CA PHE A 69 1.11 9.41 -3.40
C PHE A 69 2.30 8.69 -4.03
N VAL A 70 3.50 8.86 -3.45
CA VAL A 70 4.69 8.12 -3.83
C VAL A 70 5.44 7.66 -2.59
N PHE A 71 5.68 6.37 -2.50
CA PHE A 71 6.41 5.74 -1.41
C PHE A 71 7.43 4.76 -1.95
N THR A 72 8.64 4.78 -1.41
CA THR A 72 9.65 3.75 -1.70
C THR A 72 9.67 2.75 -0.56
N TYR A 73 9.58 1.46 -0.86
CA TYR A 73 9.67 0.37 0.10
C TYR A 73 10.87 -0.52 -0.20
N ILE A 74 11.44 -1.14 0.83
CA ILE A 74 12.31 -2.31 0.70
C ILE A 74 11.60 -3.52 1.28
N ASN A 75 11.58 -4.64 0.57
CA ASN A 75 11.14 -5.90 1.13
C ASN A 75 12.32 -6.57 1.84
N THR A 76 12.21 -6.78 3.15
CA THR A 76 13.34 -7.26 3.96
C THR A 76 13.63 -8.75 3.80
N ILE A 77 12.77 -9.51 3.09
CA ILE A 77 13.01 -10.92 2.77
C ILE A 77 13.90 -11.03 1.53
N ASN A 78 13.52 -10.37 0.44
CA ASN A 78 14.24 -10.48 -0.85
C ASN A 78 15.22 -9.34 -1.12
N GLN A 79 15.25 -8.30 -0.27
CA GLN A 79 16.09 -7.10 -0.39
C GLN A 79 15.84 -6.26 -1.66
N ILE A 80 14.67 -6.44 -2.29
CA ILE A 80 14.29 -5.68 -3.48
C ILE A 80 13.58 -4.37 -3.06
N VAL A 81 13.89 -3.31 -3.80
CA VAL A 81 13.27 -1.99 -3.64
C VAL A 81 12.08 -1.86 -4.59
N TYR A 82 10.97 -1.41 -4.03
CA TYR A 82 9.72 -1.18 -4.72
C TYR A 82 9.31 0.29 -4.63
N GLU A 83 8.71 0.83 -5.67
CA GLU A 83 8.05 2.14 -5.63
C GLU A 83 6.55 1.96 -5.75
N LEU A 84 5.82 2.40 -4.73
CA LEU A 84 4.37 2.49 -4.77
C LEU A 84 3.98 3.89 -5.23
N GLN A 85 3.17 3.96 -6.27
CA GLN A 85 2.56 5.19 -6.75
C GLN A 85 1.05 5.03 -6.68
N ALA A 86 0.34 6.00 -6.14
CA ALA A 86 -1.11 5.99 -6.17
C ALA A 86 -1.65 7.33 -6.63
N ILE A 87 -2.56 7.29 -7.60
CA ILE A 87 -3.08 8.48 -8.26
C ILE A 87 -4.60 8.42 -8.32
N THR A 88 -5.25 9.57 -8.19
CA THR A 88 -6.69 9.69 -8.39
C THR A 88 -6.96 10.52 -9.66
N PRO A 89 -6.92 9.91 -10.87
CA PRO A 89 -7.05 10.63 -12.13
C PRO A 89 -8.49 11.14 -12.38
N CYS A 90 -9.49 10.51 -11.76
CA CYS A 90 -10.89 10.92 -11.79
C CYS A 90 -11.46 10.75 -10.38
N ASN A 91 -12.23 11.73 -9.88
CA ASN A 91 -12.62 11.97 -8.47
C ASN A 91 -12.96 10.74 -7.60
N ASP A 92 -13.30 9.58 -8.17
CA ASP A 92 -13.73 8.39 -7.44
C ASP A 92 -12.94 7.12 -7.75
N VAL A 93 -11.88 7.18 -8.58
CA VAL A 93 -11.06 6.02 -8.92
C VAL A 93 -9.64 6.24 -8.42
N LEU A 94 -9.18 5.39 -7.51
CA LEU A 94 -7.79 5.30 -7.08
C LEU A 94 -7.09 4.24 -7.91
N VAL A 95 -6.04 4.63 -8.63
CA VAL A 95 -5.15 3.70 -9.34
C VAL A 95 -3.87 3.58 -8.52
N VAL A 96 -3.47 2.35 -8.19
CA VAL A 96 -2.28 2.05 -7.40
C VAL A 96 -1.36 1.18 -8.22
N ASN A 97 -0.12 1.63 -8.37
CA ASN A 97 0.96 0.93 -9.03
C ASN A 97 2.02 0.54 -8.00
N ILE A 98 2.62 -0.64 -8.18
CA ILE A 98 3.87 -1.01 -7.53
C ILE A 98 4.90 -1.40 -8.59
N LEU A 99 6.01 -0.67 -8.62
CA LEU A 99 7.14 -0.90 -9.50
C LEU A 99 8.23 -1.67 -8.75
N ASP A 100 8.63 -2.83 -9.27
CA ASP A 100 9.86 -3.51 -8.88
C ASP A 100 11.06 -2.82 -9.56
N LYS A 101 11.90 -2.11 -8.79
CA LYS A 101 13.04 -1.37 -9.36
C LYS A 101 14.14 -2.29 -9.90
N SER A 102 14.15 -3.57 -9.52
CA SER A 102 15.15 -4.54 -9.99
C SER A 102 14.75 -5.20 -11.31
N ALA A 103 13.47 -5.51 -11.47
CA ALA A 103 12.93 -6.20 -12.64
C ALA A 103 12.33 -5.26 -13.69
N VAL A 104 12.12 -3.98 -13.35
CA VAL A 104 11.38 -3.01 -14.19
C VAL A 104 9.97 -3.54 -14.49
N ASP A 105 9.37 -4.22 -13.51
CA ASP A 105 8.03 -4.78 -13.59
C ASP A 105 7.04 -3.87 -12.84
N VAL A 106 5.91 -3.56 -13.46
CA VAL A 106 4.87 -2.70 -12.89
C VAL A 106 3.59 -3.51 -12.75
N ARG A 107 3.06 -3.56 -11.53
CA ARG A 107 1.76 -4.15 -11.24
C ARG A 107 0.78 -3.06 -10.84
N THR A 108 -0.45 -3.16 -11.32
CA THR A 108 -1.48 -2.14 -11.14
C THR A 108 -2.75 -2.75 -10.59
N VAL A 109 -3.43 -2.00 -9.72
CA VAL A 109 -4.78 -2.26 -9.26
C VAL A 109 -5.56 -0.95 -9.23
N TYR A 110 -6.87 -1.01 -9.39
CA TYR A 110 -7.74 0.15 -9.25
C TYR A 110 -8.86 -0.13 -8.26
N PHE A 111 -9.27 0.91 -7.55
CA PHE A 111 -10.39 0.87 -6.61
C PHE A 111 -11.32 2.03 -6.88
N LYS A 112 -12.63 1.74 -6.96
CA LYS A 112 -13.64 2.79 -6.93
C LYS A 112 -13.94 3.16 -5.49
N LEU A 113 -13.49 4.34 -5.08
CA LEU A 113 -13.46 4.79 -3.69
C LEU A 113 -14.84 4.77 -3.05
N SER A 114 -15.88 5.19 -3.77
CA SER A 114 -17.27 5.16 -3.30
C SER A 114 -17.82 3.76 -3.04
N GLU A 115 -17.30 2.74 -3.71
CA GLU A 115 -17.73 1.35 -3.54
C GLU A 115 -17.14 0.75 -2.26
N TYR A 116 -15.85 1.00 -2.00
CA TYR A 116 -15.14 0.37 -0.89
C TYR A 116 -15.11 1.20 0.39
N VAL A 117 -14.92 2.53 0.30
CA VAL A 117 -14.77 3.39 1.48
C VAL A 117 -16.08 4.11 1.81
N LYS A 118 -16.69 3.75 2.94
CA LYS A 118 -18.00 4.27 3.38
C LYS A 118 -17.90 5.32 4.48
N ASN A 119 -16.85 5.28 5.28
CA ASN A 119 -16.59 6.25 6.32
C ASN A 119 -15.12 6.66 6.34
N LEU A 120 -14.82 7.80 6.98
CA LEU A 120 -13.45 8.28 7.21
C LEU A 120 -13.01 8.09 8.66
N GLU A 121 -13.95 7.79 9.55
CA GLU A 121 -13.72 7.55 10.96
C GLU A 121 -14.39 6.24 11.42
N GLY A 122 -13.83 5.62 12.46
CA GLY A 122 -14.36 4.40 13.07
C GLY A 122 -13.45 3.19 12.92
N ALA A 123 -13.99 2.00 13.16
CA ALA A 123 -13.25 0.75 12.99
C ALA A 123 -13.07 0.42 11.50
N LEU A 124 -12.16 -0.51 11.18
CA LEU A 124 -11.90 -0.92 9.79
C LEU A 124 -13.18 -1.30 9.03
N VAL A 125 -14.13 -1.97 9.69
CA VAL A 125 -15.40 -2.39 9.10
C VAL A 125 -16.34 -1.21 8.81
N ASP A 126 -16.23 -0.11 9.56
CA ASP A 126 -17.00 1.11 9.32
C ASP A 126 -16.42 1.89 8.14
N LEU A 127 -15.09 1.91 8.05
CA LEU A 127 -14.34 2.57 6.99
C LEU A 127 -14.50 1.82 5.66
N ILE A 128 -14.24 0.51 5.67
CA ILE A 128 -14.23 -0.39 4.51
C ILE A 128 -14.96 -1.68 4.90
N PRO A 129 -16.30 -1.76 4.68
CA PRO A 129 -17.07 -2.94 5.06
C PRO A 129 -16.54 -4.24 4.42
N GLU A 130 -16.19 -4.17 3.14
CA GLU A 130 -15.65 -5.30 2.36
C GLU A 130 -14.11 -5.33 2.37
N TYR A 131 -13.47 -4.96 3.49
CA TYR A 131 -12.00 -4.85 3.54
C TYR A 131 -11.28 -6.18 3.18
N LYS A 132 -11.91 -7.33 3.42
CA LYS A 132 -11.35 -8.64 3.07
C LYS A 132 -11.21 -8.80 1.55
N GLU A 133 -12.16 -8.30 0.78
CA GLU A 133 -12.09 -8.27 -0.67
C GLU A 133 -10.98 -7.33 -1.14
N VAL A 134 -10.88 -6.14 -0.55
CA VAL A 134 -9.80 -5.18 -0.84
C VAL A 134 -8.44 -5.80 -0.58
N VAL A 135 -8.25 -6.46 0.57
CA VAL A 135 -7.00 -7.17 0.91
C VAL A 135 -6.69 -8.24 -0.14
N LYS A 136 -7.65 -9.10 -0.46
CA LYS A 136 -7.46 -10.17 -1.45
C LYS A 136 -7.06 -9.61 -2.82
N THR A 137 -7.70 -8.52 -3.24
CA THR A 137 -7.43 -7.83 -4.50
C THR A 137 -6.03 -7.22 -4.51
N ILE A 138 -5.59 -6.58 -3.43
CA ILE A 138 -4.22 -6.07 -3.28
C ILE A 138 -3.21 -7.22 -3.37
N GLU A 139 -3.42 -8.28 -2.61
CA GLU A 139 -2.49 -9.41 -2.58
C GLU A 139 -2.37 -10.12 -3.93
N SER A 140 -3.50 -10.30 -4.62
CA SER A 140 -3.57 -11.03 -5.90
C SER A 140 -3.14 -10.22 -7.12
N ASN A 141 -3.06 -8.89 -7.02
CA ASN A 141 -2.68 -8.04 -8.15
C ASN A 141 -1.35 -7.32 -7.93
N LEU A 142 -1.09 -6.82 -6.71
CA LEU A 142 0.13 -6.06 -6.42
C LEU A 142 1.25 -6.91 -5.83
N LEU A 143 0.95 -7.99 -5.10
CA LEU A 143 1.94 -8.72 -4.30
C LEU A 143 2.18 -10.16 -4.79
N VAL A 144 1.64 -10.54 -5.95
CA VAL A 144 1.90 -11.85 -6.53
C VAL A 144 3.38 -11.96 -6.89
N ASN A 145 4.07 -12.92 -6.28
CA ASN A 145 5.41 -13.27 -6.66
C ASN A 145 5.39 -13.92 -8.04
N ASN A 146 5.64 -13.13 -9.09
CA ASN A 146 6.03 -13.67 -10.38
C ASN A 146 7.47 -14.15 -10.26
N ALA A 147 7.66 -15.31 -9.65
CA ALA A 147 8.92 -16.01 -9.79
C ALA A 147 9.08 -16.42 -11.27
N VAL A 148 10.07 -15.79 -11.93
CA VAL A 148 10.72 -16.21 -13.19
C VAL A 148 10.00 -15.82 -14.49
N THR A 149 10.58 -14.85 -15.21
CA THR A 149 11.19 -15.15 -16.53
C THR A 149 12.49 -14.35 -16.64
N LYS A 150 13.63 -14.96 -16.29
CA LYS A 150 14.93 -14.42 -16.72
C LYS A 150 14.99 -14.63 -18.23
N HIS A 151 14.74 -13.59 -19.02
CA HIS A 151 15.20 -13.59 -20.39
C HIS A 151 16.73 -13.46 -20.34
N THR A 152 17.41 -14.60 -20.33
CA THR A 152 18.84 -14.64 -20.65
C THR A 152 18.95 -14.23 -22.12
N ILE A 153 19.35 -12.99 -22.36
CA ILE A 153 19.83 -12.57 -23.67
C ILE A 153 21.19 -13.26 -23.84
N THR A 154 21.21 -14.40 -24.51
CA THR A 154 22.44 -14.96 -25.08
C THR A 154 22.86 -14.06 -26.23
N TYR A 155 24.00 -13.42 -26.10
CA TYR A 155 24.72 -12.88 -27.25
C TYR A 155 25.38 -14.08 -27.94
N ASP A 156 24.89 -14.44 -29.11
CA ASP A 156 25.64 -15.32 -30.01
C ASP A 156 26.85 -14.52 -30.53
N MET A 157 28.05 -15.04 -30.23
CA MET A 157 29.33 -14.53 -30.73
C MET A 157 29.61 -15.01 -32.15
#